data_AF-A0A4P7N5F1-F1
#
_entry.id   AF-A0A4P7N5F1-F1
#
_cell.length_a   1.000
_cell.length_b   1.000
_cell.length_c   1.000
_cell.angle_alpha   90.00
_cell.angle_beta   90.00
_cell.angle_gamma   90.00
#
_symmetry.space_group_name_H-M   'P 1'
#
loop_
_entity.id
_entity.type
_entity.pdbx_description
1 polymer ?
#
loop_
_entity_poly.entity_id
_entity_poly.type
_entity_poly.pdbx_seq_one_letter_code
_entity_poly.pdbx_strand_id
1 'polypeptide(L)'
;MGASKYNLSPDQQYWWQFVEPSLSSMLEYAGQYTPEEQDSHMEWYATQVTPIFGIQPSEEAPDPNPFTHDSSPCHISINWCSKGKPTVRSGMTRPHDVFNSQAFVDELQPAMETSDQPDRAIFDGLAKSLFLKDPQEIAKVKAVVPPHLHTRIPNIGIAWDLVGAKRKLKLYHNPQAKKLATSRTGNDIVVSSIRALANDGYNYNEAMDVLERYVTELNPEKLELIIIGMDAAEPTLPTTRIKPYGIVAEANSWETVKNIYTLGGQVLNQERKQGLDILRSIWDLMRCHRGQRLADDYHMPKNDSSSTRGVLTPSFEVKPGQSLPDVKVYVSQWQFAKTDREIAECTVEIFKRLGWQKEADSYFNLLQKAFPYADLDGPPAIHEYISFAYNDTKGPGQSCWFNLQSGSESEVRVKGEKFSINPEPRSRPIAIGLQEPSVTSTATPGPTATPSATTSATPLGASADRRLSDGAKAGIGIRAALGALLLLGLVSFLGFRFRGARTKSGSHQNMVPVLGPIKTDSPSQSETCSYMASKETISIRQRAEVFDVGVRPDLYLYQQWQAPLVPELQKEPDVETHKYRV
;
A
#
# COMPACT_ATOMS: atom_id res chain seq x y z
N MET A 1 13.73 27.32 -8.44
CA MET A 1 12.73 26.42 -9.06
C MET A 1 12.65 26.74 -10.54
N GLY A 2 12.92 25.78 -11.42
CA GLY A 2 12.64 25.94 -12.86
C GLY A 2 11.13 25.95 -13.11
N ALA A 3 10.68 26.63 -14.17
CA ALA A 3 9.28 26.56 -14.57
C ALA A 3 8.90 25.10 -14.87
N SER A 4 7.75 24.65 -14.35
CA SER A 4 7.22 23.32 -14.66
C SER A 4 7.06 23.16 -16.17
N LYS A 5 7.36 21.97 -16.71
CA LYS A 5 7.07 21.59 -18.12
C LYS A 5 5.59 21.79 -18.46
N TYR A 6 4.72 21.76 -17.46
CA TYR A 6 3.27 21.82 -17.58
C TYR A 6 2.72 23.16 -17.08
N ASN A 7 1.61 23.61 -17.68
CA ASN A 7 0.88 24.79 -17.22
C ASN A 7 0.05 24.45 -15.98
N LEU A 8 0.67 24.56 -14.80
CA LEU A 8 0.09 24.21 -13.50
C LEU A 8 -0.27 25.46 -12.68
N SER A 9 -1.37 25.40 -11.93
CA SER A 9 -1.69 26.40 -10.89
C SER A 9 -0.65 26.40 -9.77
N PRO A 10 -0.58 27.44 -8.93
CA PRO A 10 0.35 27.47 -7.79
C PRO A 10 0.25 26.26 -6.86
N ASP A 11 -0.98 25.84 -6.50
CA ASP A 11 -1.22 24.67 -5.66
C ASP A 11 -0.77 23.36 -6.35
N GLN A 12 -1.01 23.27 -7.67
CA GLN A 12 -0.55 22.12 -8.45
C GLN A 12 0.97 22.08 -8.53
N GLN A 13 1.64 23.21 -8.75
CA GLN A 13 3.10 23.30 -8.75
C GLN A 13 3.70 22.88 -7.40
N TYR A 14 3.07 23.32 -6.30
CA TYR A 14 3.46 22.94 -4.96
C TYR A 14 3.43 21.42 -4.76
N TRP A 15 2.35 20.74 -5.13
CA TRP A 15 2.28 19.29 -4.98
C TRP A 15 3.17 18.54 -5.99
N TRP A 16 3.26 19.05 -7.21
CA TRP A 16 4.02 18.41 -8.28
C TRP A 16 5.50 18.27 -7.95
N GLN A 17 6.11 19.21 -7.22
CA GLN A 17 7.52 19.11 -6.85
C GLN A 17 7.86 17.90 -5.96
N PHE A 18 6.87 17.33 -5.25
CA PHE A 18 7.03 16.14 -4.42
C PHE A 18 6.64 14.86 -5.16
N VAL A 19 5.64 14.95 -6.04
CA VAL A 19 5.18 13.81 -6.86
C VAL A 19 6.17 13.49 -7.97
N GLU A 20 6.69 14.51 -8.65
CA GLU A 20 7.48 14.33 -9.87
C GLU A 20 8.69 13.41 -9.65
N PRO A 21 9.56 13.60 -8.63
CA PRO A 21 10.74 12.76 -8.47
C PRO A 21 10.37 11.31 -8.16
N SER A 22 9.31 11.09 -7.36
CA SER A 22 8.88 9.75 -6.96
C SER A 22 8.25 9.00 -8.13
N LEU A 23 7.36 9.64 -8.88
CA LEU A 23 6.69 9.03 -10.03
C LEU A 23 7.67 8.75 -11.17
N SER A 24 8.51 9.72 -11.56
CA SER A 24 9.47 9.57 -12.67
C SER A 24 10.50 8.48 -12.37
N SER A 25 11.09 8.51 -11.17
CA SER A 25 12.10 7.52 -10.76
C SER A 25 11.54 6.11 -10.67
N MET A 26 10.29 5.94 -10.21
CA MET A 26 9.66 4.63 -10.14
C MET A 26 9.28 4.09 -11.54
N LEU A 27 8.83 4.96 -12.45
CA LEU A 27 8.56 4.59 -13.84
C LEU A 27 9.85 4.15 -14.56
N GLU A 28 10.96 4.89 -14.38
CA GLU A 28 12.28 4.52 -14.89
C GLU A 28 12.73 3.17 -14.32
N TYR A 29 12.69 3.02 -12.98
CA TYR A 29 13.13 1.82 -12.27
C TYR A 29 12.37 0.56 -12.67
N ALA A 30 11.05 0.68 -12.85
CA ALA A 30 10.19 -0.42 -13.29
C ALA A 30 10.65 -1.01 -14.63
N GLY A 31 11.25 -0.19 -15.50
CA GLY A 31 11.88 -0.62 -16.75
C GLY A 31 10.91 -1.27 -17.75
N GLN A 32 9.60 -1.12 -17.55
CA GLN A 32 8.56 -1.66 -18.44
C GLN A 32 7.92 -0.62 -19.34
N TYR A 33 8.13 0.67 -19.06
CA TYR A 33 7.52 1.78 -19.77
C TYR A 33 8.50 2.33 -20.81
N THR A 34 8.04 2.54 -22.05
CA THR A 34 8.82 3.29 -23.04
C THR A 34 8.96 4.76 -22.63
N PRO A 35 9.94 5.52 -23.15
CA PRO A 35 10.04 6.95 -22.88
C PRO A 35 8.72 7.71 -23.14
N GLU A 36 8.02 7.36 -24.21
CA GLU A 36 6.74 7.97 -24.58
C GLU A 36 5.63 7.62 -23.57
N GLU A 37 5.61 6.38 -23.07
CA GLU A 37 4.67 5.98 -22.01
C GLU A 37 4.99 6.69 -20.69
N GLN A 38 6.27 6.86 -20.36
CA GLN A 38 6.69 7.62 -19.18
C GLN A 38 6.24 9.08 -19.28
N ASP A 39 6.55 9.75 -20.39
CA ASP A 39 6.12 11.14 -20.63
C ASP A 39 4.59 11.28 -20.58
N SER A 40 3.86 10.33 -21.19
CA SER A 40 2.40 10.32 -21.18
C SER A 40 1.84 10.16 -19.77
N HIS A 41 2.41 9.29 -18.92
CA HIS A 41 1.98 9.16 -17.53
C HIS A 41 2.31 10.39 -16.70
N MET A 42 3.50 10.98 -16.88
CA MET A 42 3.91 12.17 -16.17
C MET A 42 3.03 13.37 -16.49
N GLU A 43 2.75 13.62 -17.78
CA GLU A 43 1.87 14.72 -18.22
C GLU A 43 0.44 14.53 -17.72
N TRP A 44 -0.09 13.32 -17.86
CA TRP A 44 -1.44 13.02 -17.39
C TRP A 44 -1.55 13.18 -15.87
N TYR A 45 -0.56 12.74 -15.10
CA TYR A 45 -0.60 12.87 -13.64
C TYR A 45 -0.51 14.33 -13.20
N ALA A 46 0.39 15.11 -13.82
CA ALA A 46 0.52 16.54 -13.54
C ALA A 46 -0.78 17.30 -13.84
N THR A 47 -1.44 16.99 -14.95
CA THR A 47 -2.59 17.77 -15.44
C THR A 47 -3.96 17.26 -14.99
N GLN A 48 -4.11 15.96 -14.73
CA GLN A 48 -5.40 15.33 -14.41
C GLN A 48 -5.50 14.89 -12.94
N VAL A 49 -4.40 14.44 -12.32
CA VAL A 49 -4.44 13.91 -10.94
C VAL A 49 -4.08 14.96 -9.90
N THR A 50 -3.03 15.75 -10.14
CA THR A 50 -2.60 16.82 -9.23
C THR A 50 -3.70 17.85 -8.89
N PRO A 51 -4.60 18.26 -9.81
CA PRO A 51 -5.75 19.10 -9.43
C PRO A 51 -6.62 18.53 -8.30
N ILE A 52 -6.67 17.20 -8.16
CA ILE A 52 -7.49 16.52 -7.14
C ILE A 52 -6.90 16.68 -5.74
N PHE A 53 -5.61 17.03 -5.58
CA PHE A 53 -4.98 17.20 -4.27
C PHE A 53 -5.49 18.43 -3.51
N GLY A 54 -6.14 19.36 -4.19
CA GLY A 54 -6.64 20.59 -3.59
C GLY A 54 -5.52 21.60 -3.32
N ILE A 55 -5.80 22.51 -2.39
CA ILE A 55 -4.91 23.62 -2.05
C ILE A 55 -3.66 23.15 -1.32
N GLN A 56 -2.56 23.89 -1.45
CA GLN A 56 -1.38 23.66 -0.62
C GLN A 56 -1.68 23.93 0.86
N PRO A 57 -1.02 23.24 1.81
CA PRO A 57 -1.18 23.51 3.24
C PRO A 57 -0.76 24.94 3.61
N SER A 58 -1.49 25.58 4.53
CA SER A 58 -1.14 26.89 5.09
C SER A 58 -1.42 26.96 6.60
N GLU A 59 -1.09 28.07 7.28
CA GLU A 59 -1.46 28.25 8.68
C GLU A 59 -2.99 28.39 8.85
N GLU A 60 -3.65 28.96 7.84
CA GLU A 60 -5.10 29.16 7.76
C GLU A 60 -5.84 27.92 7.23
N ALA A 61 -5.15 27.08 6.46
CA ALA A 61 -5.58 25.77 6.01
C ALA A 61 -4.56 24.71 6.43
N PRO A 62 -4.39 24.47 7.75
CA PRO A 62 -3.41 23.50 8.26
C PRO A 62 -3.80 22.06 7.94
N ASP A 63 -5.00 21.88 7.38
CA ASP A 63 -5.82 20.68 7.29
C ASP A 63 -5.04 19.41 6.87
N PRO A 64 -4.52 18.61 7.83
CA PRO A 64 -3.84 17.37 7.47
C PRO A 64 -4.82 16.42 6.80
N ASN A 65 -4.47 15.98 5.60
CA ASN A 65 -5.15 14.87 4.93
C ASN A 65 -5.09 13.61 5.84
N PRO A 66 -6.23 13.00 6.19
CA PRO A 66 -6.26 11.81 7.04
C PRO A 66 -5.91 10.53 6.28
N PHE A 67 -5.59 10.59 4.98
CA PHE A 67 -5.30 9.43 4.14
C PHE A 67 -4.01 8.71 4.57
N THR A 68 -2.91 9.44 4.68
CA THR A 68 -1.58 8.91 5.03
C THR A 68 -1.18 9.36 6.43
N HIS A 69 -0.20 8.69 7.07
CA HIS A 69 0.19 9.08 8.44
C HIS A 69 0.90 10.45 8.47
N ASP A 70 1.63 10.78 7.41
CA ASP A 70 2.31 12.07 7.21
C ASP A 70 1.39 13.16 6.63
N SER A 71 0.14 12.81 6.29
CA SER A 71 -0.84 13.70 5.66
C SER A 71 -0.55 14.12 4.21
N SER A 72 0.27 13.34 3.51
CA SER A 72 0.38 13.36 2.04
C SER A 72 -0.99 13.22 1.36
N PRO A 73 -1.19 13.91 0.22
CA PRO A 73 -2.43 13.80 -0.54
C PRO A 73 -2.56 12.48 -1.30
N CYS A 74 -1.45 11.78 -1.54
CA CYS A 74 -1.42 10.49 -2.20
C CYS A 74 -0.28 9.61 -1.69
N HIS A 75 -0.37 8.32 -2.01
CA HIS A 75 0.75 7.40 -2.01
C HIS A 75 1.18 7.13 -3.45
N ILE A 76 2.48 7.16 -3.72
CA ILE A 76 3.05 6.47 -4.88
C ILE A 76 3.54 5.11 -4.40
N SER A 77 3.32 4.07 -5.19
CA SER A 77 3.68 2.70 -4.81
C SER A 77 4.21 1.93 -6.00
N ILE A 78 4.94 0.87 -5.71
CA ILE A 78 5.45 -0.03 -6.71
C ILE A 78 5.15 -1.47 -6.31
N ASN A 79 4.80 -2.28 -7.29
CA ASN A 79 4.42 -3.68 -7.12
C ASN A 79 5.38 -4.59 -7.87
N TRP A 80 6.18 -5.34 -7.13
CA TRP A 80 7.01 -6.42 -7.65
C TRP A 80 6.24 -7.73 -7.68
N CYS A 81 6.54 -8.57 -8.67
CA CYS A 81 6.04 -9.94 -8.73
C CYS A 81 7.10 -10.84 -9.36
N SER A 82 7.08 -12.12 -9.03
CA SER A 82 8.07 -13.07 -9.57
C SER A 82 7.96 -13.25 -11.08
N LYS A 83 6.78 -12.98 -11.65
CA LYS A 83 6.50 -13.11 -13.08
C LYS A 83 5.99 -11.79 -13.64
N GLY A 84 6.92 -10.91 -13.98
CA GLY A 84 6.62 -9.62 -14.59
C GLY A 84 7.62 -8.54 -14.19
N LYS A 85 7.52 -7.38 -14.82
CA LYS A 85 8.25 -6.19 -14.41
C LYS A 85 7.47 -5.41 -13.33
N PRO A 86 8.13 -4.64 -12.45
CA PRO A 86 7.46 -3.91 -11.39
C PRO A 86 6.44 -2.90 -11.92
N THR A 87 5.24 -2.85 -11.35
CA THR A 87 4.17 -1.91 -11.77
C THR A 87 4.08 -0.73 -10.82
N VAL A 88 4.16 0.48 -11.35
CA VAL A 88 3.92 1.72 -10.59
C VAL A 88 2.44 1.94 -10.40
N ARG A 89 2.04 2.39 -9.21
CA ARG A 89 0.66 2.74 -8.88
C ARG A 89 0.63 4.01 -8.06
N SER A 90 -0.49 4.69 -8.10
CA SER A 90 -0.78 5.79 -7.17
C SER A 90 -2.14 5.61 -6.57
N GLY A 91 -2.31 5.91 -5.28
CA GLY A 91 -3.61 5.97 -4.62
C GLY A 91 -3.76 7.25 -3.84
N MET A 92 -4.97 7.81 -3.79
CA MET A 92 -5.24 9.09 -3.15
C MET A 92 -6.67 9.16 -2.63
N THR A 93 -6.86 10.04 -1.66
CA THR A 93 -8.14 10.69 -1.35
C THR A 93 -7.80 12.06 -0.78
N ARG A 94 -8.77 12.95 -0.67
CA ARG A 94 -8.59 14.22 0.03
C ARG A 94 -9.76 14.51 0.95
N PRO A 95 -9.58 15.38 1.96
CA PRO A 95 -10.69 15.91 2.72
C PRO A 95 -11.76 16.49 1.80
N HIS A 96 -13.02 16.08 2.00
CA HIS A 96 -14.18 16.57 1.25
C HIS A 96 -15.44 16.31 2.05
N ASP A 97 -16.52 17.02 1.72
CA ASP A 97 -17.78 16.90 2.47
C ASP A 97 -18.37 15.49 2.34
N VAL A 98 -18.33 14.73 3.43
CA VAL A 98 -18.86 13.37 3.52
C VAL A 98 -20.35 13.30 3.19
N PHE A 99 -21.11 14.38 3.41
CA PHE A 99 -22.53 14.46 3.12
C PHE A 99 -22.83 14.81 1.66
N ASN A 100 -21.82 15.22 0.88
CA ASN A 100 -21.93 15.51 -0.54
C ASN A 100 -20.93 14.66 -1.35
N SER A 101 -20.94 13.36 -1.10
CA SER A 101 -20.00 12.41 -1.72
C SER A 101 -20.05 12.45 -3.26
N GLN A 102 -21.22 12.72 -3.84
CA GLN A 102 -21.39 12.78 -5.30
C GLN A 102 -20.60 13.94 -5.92
N ALA A 103 -20.56 15.11 -5.27
CA ALA A 103 -19.77 16.22 -5.78
C ALA A 103 -18.29 15.87 -5.88
N PHE A 104 -17.76 15.12 -4.91
CA PHE A 104 -16.38 14.64 -5.01
C PHE A 104 -16.20 13.63 -6.14
N VAL A 105 -17.15 12.71 -6.39
CA VAL A 105 -17.10 11.84 -7.58
C VAL A 105 -17.07 12.65 -8.88
N ASP A 106 -17.88 13.71 -8.97
CA ASP A 106 -17.95 14.56 -10.16
C ASP A 106 -16.62 15.31 -10.40
N GLU A 107 -15.93 15.69 -9.33
CA GLU A 107 -14.58 16.26 -9.41
C GLU A 107 -13.51 15.27 -9.90
N LEU A 108 -13.68 13.97 -9.63
CA LEU A 108 -12.76 12.92 -10.11
C LEU A 108 -12.95 12.60 -11.60
N GLN A 109 -14.07 13.03 -12.19
CA GLN A 109 -14.52 12.62 -13.53
C GLN A 109 -13.47 12.83 -14.63
N PRO A 110 -12.73 13.96 -14.73
CA PRO A 110 -11.72 14.15 -15.78
C PRO A 110 -10.61 13.08 -15.78
N ALA A 111 -10.14 12.69 -14.59
CA ALA A 111 -9.13 11.64 -14.45
C ALA A 111 -9.73 10.24 -14.71
N MET A 112 -11.00 10.04 -14.39
CA MET A 112 -11.71 8.78 -14.66
C MET A 112 -11.95 8.55 -16.16
N GLU A 113 -12.39 9.57 -16.90
CA GLU A 113 -12.70 9.48 -18.35
C GLU A 113 -11.48 9.13 -19.21
N THR A 114 -10.29 9.44 -18.72
CA THR A 114 -9.01 9.16 -19.39
C THR A 114 -8.36 7.84 -18.94
N SER A 115 -9.09 7.02 -18.19
CA SER A 115 -8.62 5.77 -17.57
C SER A 115 -9.49 4.56 -17.94
N ASP A 116 -8.93 3.35 -17.84
CA ASP A 116 -9.70 2.11 -17.89
C ASP A 116 -10.45 1.97 -16.55
N GLN A 117 -11.79 2.07 -16.58
CA GLN A 117 -12.62 2.18 -15.37
C GLN A 117 -13.13 0.82 -14.85
N PRO A 118 -13.46 0.71 -13.55
CA PRO A 118 -14.28 -0.40 -13.06
C PRO A 118 -15.68 -0.34 -13.69
N ASP A 119 -16.42 -1.44 -13.59
CA ASP A 119 -17.84 -1.43 -13.95
C ASP A 119 -18.59 -0.41 -13.09
N ARG A 120 -19.07 0.65 -13.74
CA ARG A 120 -19.72 1.78 -13.11
C ARG A 120 -21.00 1.37 -12.38
N ALA A 121 -21.73 0.37 -12.89
CA ALA A 121 -22.96 -0.09 -12.24
C ALA A 121 -22.69 -0.70 -10.86
N ILE A 122 -21.54 -1.36 -10.68
CA ILE A 122 -21.13 -1.87 -9.37
C ILE A 122 -20.78 -0.71 -8.42
N PHE A 123 -20.08 0.31 -8.91
CA PHE A 123 -19.69 1.46 -8.10
C PHE A 123 -20.92 2.24 -7.62
N ASP A 124 -21.85 2.50 -8.55
CA ASP A 124 -23.10 3.19 -8.26
C ASP A 124 -24.03 2.32 -7.38
N GLY A 125 -24.03 1.00 -7.59
CA GLY A 125 -24.74 0.03 -6.75
C GLY A 125 -24.30 0.09 -5.30
N LEU A 126 -22.99 0.09 -5.05
CA LEU A 126 -22.43 0.28 -3.70
C LEU A 126 -22.76 1.67 -3.13
N ALA A 127 -22.70 2.72 -3.95
CA ALA A 127 -23.03 4.08 -3.53
C ALA A 127 -24.49 4.22 -3.02
N LYS A 128 -25.43 3.41 -3.54
CA LYS A 128 -26.83 3.36 -3.03
C LYS A 128 -26.87 3.03 -1.54
N SER A 129 -26.02 2.11 -1.08
CA SER A 129 -25.99 1.64 0.31
C SER A 129 -25.03 2.41 1.19
N LEU A 130 -23.96 2.99 0.62
CA LEU A 130 -22.85 3.55 1.38
C LEU A 130 -22.90 5.08 1.53
N PHE A 131 -23.47 5.80 0.56
CA PHE A 131 -23.58 7.26 0.68
C PHE A 131 -24.66 7.65 1.70
N LEU A 132 -24.41 8.74 2.43
CA LEU A 132 -25.37 9.32 3.37
C LEU A 132 -26.36 10.20 2.59
N LYS A 133 -27.48 9.61 2.16
CA LYS A 133 -28.54 10.33 1.43
C LYS A 133 -29.77 10.62 2.31
N ASP A 134 -29.97 9.86 3.38
CA ASP A 134 -31.10 10.05 4.30
C ASP A 134 -30.80 11.21 5.27
N PRO A 135 -31.67 12.24 5.36
CA PRO A 135 -31.54 13.31 6.33
C PRO A 135 -31.39 12.84 7.79
N GLN A 136 -32.01 11.72 8.17
CA GLN A 136 -31.88 11.16 9.51
C GLN A 136 -30.49 10.57 9.76
N GLU A 137 -29.92 9.87 8.78
CA GLU A 137 -28.54 9.38 8.84
C GLU A 137 -27.55 10.54 8.96
N ILE A 138 -27.73 11.59 8.16
CA ILE A 138 -26.91 12.81 8.19
C ILE A 138 -26.99 13.47 9.57
N ALA A 139 -28.19 13.61 10.13
CA ALA A 139 -28.39 14.22 11.45
C ALA A 139 -27.66 13.43 12.56
N LYS A 140 -27.69 12.09 12.51
CA LYS A 140 -26.97 11.24 13.47
C LYS A 140 -25.46 11.46 13.41
N VAL A 141 -24.89 11.50 12.21
CA VAL A 141 -23.44 11.74 12.06
C VAL A 141 -23.07 13.15 12.54
N LYS A 142 -23.87 14.17 12.20
CA LYS A 142 -23.66 15.55 12.68
C LYS A 142 -23.76 15.69 14.21
N ALA A 143 -24.55 14.84 14.87
CA ALA A 143 -24.69 14.85 16.32
C ALA A 143 -23.46 14.32 17.05
N VAL A 144 -22.71 13.38 16.44
CA VAL A 144 -21.55 12.71 17.07
C VAL A 144 -20.21 13.14 16.48
N VAL A 145 -20.20 13.86 15.36
CA VAL A 145 -18.98 14.36 14.73
C VAL A 145 -19.01 15.90 14.69
N PRO A 146 -17.99 16.57 15.25
CA PRO A 146 -17.84 18.02 15.18
C PRO A 146 -17.79 18.53 13.74
N PRO A 147 -18.33 19.72 13.44
CA PRO A 147 -18.36 20.29 12.09
C PRO A 147 -17.01 20.31 11.37
N HIS A 148 -15.92 20.64 12.07
CA HIS A 148 -14.58 20.71 11.51
C HIS A 148 -14.00 19.33 11.11
N LEU A 149 -14.63 18.23 11.52
CA LEU A 149 -14.22 16.86 11.17
C LEU A 149 -15.11 16.21 10.10
N HIS A 150 -16.18 16.88 9.64
CA HIS A 150 -17.06 16.33 8.61
C HIS A 150 -16.30 16.06 7.30
N THR A 151 -15.30 16.87 6.98
CA THR A 151 -14.45 16.67 5.80
C THR A 151 -13.38 15.61 5.99
N ARG A 152 -13.20 15.09 7.21
CA ARG A 152 -12.15 14.15 7.58
C ARG A 152 -12.60 12.70 7.59
N ILE A 153 -13.89 12.44 7.38
CA ILE A 153 -14.40 11.07 7.28
C ILE A 153 -14.21 10.60 5.84
N PRO A 154 -13.24 9.71 5.56
CA PRO A 154 -13.09 9.17 4.23
C PRO A 154 -14.31 8.31 3.88
N ASN A 155 -14.82 8.49 2.68
CA ASN A 155 -15.93 7.76 2.06
C ASN A 155 -15.59 7.33 0.62
N ILE A 156 -14.73 8.07 -0.09
CA ILE A 156 -14.29 7.78 -1.46
C ILE A 156 -12.77 7.86 -1.54
N GLY A 157 -12.15 6.91 -2.25
CA GLY A 157 -10.75 6.98 -2.66
C GLY A 157 -10.59 6.53 -4.11
N ILE A 158 -9.45 6.88 -4.70
CA ILE A 158 -9.14 6.58 -6.09
C ILE A 158 -7.68 6.12 -6.21
N ALA A 159 -7.39 5.20 -7.12
CA ALA A 159 -6.03 4.79 -7.42
C ALA A 159 -5.87 4.39 -8.88
N TRP A 160 -4.64 4.29 -9.36
CA TRP A 160 -4.30 3.85 -10.70
C TRP A 160 -3.17 2.85 -10.68
N ASP A 161 -3.32 1.75 -11.42
CA ASP A 161 -2.21 0.90 -11.85
C ASP A 161 -1.76 1.36 -13.24
N LEU A 162 -0.49 1.75 -13.38
CA LEU A 162 0.08 2.20 -14.65
C LEU A 162 0.64 0.98 -15.39
N VAL A 163 0.04 0.57 -16.52
CA VAL A 163 0.39 -0.69 -17.21
C VAL A 163 0.62 -0.44 -18.71
N GLY A 164 1.89 -0.41 -19.14
CA GLY A 164 2.25 0.15 -20.44
C GLY A 164 1.70 1.57 -20.56
N ALA A 165 1.10 1.93 -21.70
CA ALA A 165 0.41 3.20 -21.90
C ALA A 165 -0.93 3.35 -21.14
N LYS A 166 -1.45 2.28 -20.51
CA LYS A 166 -2.79 2.26 -19.90
C LYS A 166 -2.76 2.68 -18.44
N ARG A 167 -3.88 3.25 -18.00
CA ARG A 167 -4.12 3.72 -16.63
C ARG A 167 -5.33 2.98 -16.09
N LYS A 168 -5.10 1.91 -15.33
CA LYS A 168 -6.17 1.07 -14.79
C LYS A 168 -6.67 1.67 -13.49
N LEU A 169 -7.83 2.29 -13.53
CA LEU A 169 -8.47 2.94 -12.41
C LEU A 169 -8.90 1.92 -11.34
N LYS A 170 -8.81 2.34 -10.09
CA LYS A 170 -9.42 1.69 -8.94
C LYS A 170 -10.23 2.72 -8.18
N LEU A 171 -11.42 2.32 -7.75
CA LEU A 171 -12.29 3.14 -6.92
C LEU A 171 -12.48 2.47 -5.57
N TYR A 172 -12.62 3.27 -4.53
CA TYR A 172 -12.76 2.81 -3.17
C TYR A 172 -13.96 3.48 -2.53
N HIS A 173 -14.80 2.69 -1.86
CA HIS A 173 -15.81 3.18 -0.93
C HIS A 173 -15.36 2.91 0.50
N ASN A 174 -15.57 3.86 1.40
CA ASN A 174 -15.32 3.70 2.83
C ASN A 174 -16.63 3.89 3.61
N PRO A 175 -17.13 2.86 4.32
CA PRO A 175 -18.40 2.88 5.02
C PRO A 175 -18.38 3.63 6.35
N GLN A 176 -17.28 4.29 6.77
CA GLN A 176 -17.19 4.92 8.11
C GLN A 176 -18.35 5.87 8.40
N ALA A 177 -18.74 6.70 7.44
CA ALA A 177 -19.86 7.62 7.60
C ALA A 177 -21.18 6.87 7.82
N LYS A 178 -21.41 5.80 7.05
CA LYS A 178 -22.58 4.93 7.17
C LYS A 178 -22.60 4.14 8.49
N LYS A 179 -21.43 3.73 8.98
CA LYS A 179 -21.25 3.09 10.29
C LYS A 179 -21.73 3.99 11.42
N LEU A 180 -21.26 5.24 11.43
CA LEU A 180 -21.69 6.27 12.40
C LEU A 180 -23.20 6.55 12.32
N ALA A 181 -23.79 6.49 11.14
CA ALA A 181 -25.22 6.77 10.93
C ALA A 181 -26.17 5.63 11.36
N THR A 182 -25.72 4.37 11.27
CA THR A 182 -26.62 3.20 11.35
C THR A 182 -26.42 2.33 12.58
N SER A 183 -25.37 2.58 13.38
CA SER A 183 -25.00 1.73 14.54
C SER A 183 -24.69 0.28 14.17
N ARG A 184 -24.53 -0.02 12.87
CA ARG A 184 -24.10 -1.33 12.34
C ARG A 184 -22.59 -1.42 12.36
N THR A 185 -22.04 -2.63 12.36
CA THR A 185 -20.58 -2.83 12.28
C THR A 185 -20.09 -2.61 10.85
N GLY A 186 -18.79 -2.30 10.67
CA GLY A 186 -18.19 -2.24 9.33
C GLY A 186 -18.34 -3.56 8.57
N ASN A 187 -18.19 -4.69 9.26
CA ASN A 187 -18.38 -6.03 8.70
C ASN A 187 -19.77 -6.21 8.09
N ASP A 188 -20.82 -5.90 8.85
CA ASP A 188 -22.22 -6.02 8.40
C ASP A 188 -22.52 -5.07 7.23
N ILE A 189 -22.10 -3.81 7.31
CA ILE A 189 -22.32 -2.84 6.23
C ILE A 189 -21.64 -3.30 4.94
N VAL A 190 -20.36 -3.70 4.99
CA VAL A 190 -19.61 -4.13 3.81
C VAL A 190 -20.21 -5.39 3.19
N VAL A 191 -20.46 -6.43 4.00
CA VAL A 191 -21.02 -7.70 3.51
C VAL A 191 -22.39 -7.48 2.87
N SER A 192 -23.30 -6.80 3.58
CA SER A 192 -24.65 -6.53 3.09
C SER A 192 -24.67 -5.68 1.80
N SER A 193 -23.78 -4.69 1.69
CA SER A 193 -23.69 -3.83 0.50
C SER A 193 -23.21 -4.62 -0.72
N ILE A 194 -22.26 -5.53 -0.55
CA ILE A 194 -21.78 -6.39 -1.65
C ILE A 194 -22.84 -7.41 -2.05
N ARG A 195 -23.55 -8.02 -1.09
CA ARG A 195 -24.65 -8.96 -1.37
C ARG A 195 -25.80 -8.29 -2.13
N ALA A 196 -26.10 -7.03 -1.83
CA ALA A 196 -27.15 -6.29 -2.52
C ALA A 196 -26.89 -6.13 -4.03
N LEU A 197 -25.64 -6.22 -4.49
CA LEU A 197 -25.29 -6.18 -5.91
C LEU A 197 -25.84 -7.38 -6.70
N ALA A 198 -26.21 -8.48 -6.03
CA ALA A 198 -26.86 -9.61 -6.68
C ALA A 198 -28.21 -9.22 -7.32
N ASN A 199 -28.90 -8.21 -6.76
CA ASN A 199 -30.12 -7.65 -7.34
C ASN A 199 -29.86 -6.97 -8.70
N ASP A 200 -28.64 -6.48 -8.90
CA ASP A 200 -28.18 -5.83 -10.13
C ASP A 200 -27.44 -6.84 -11.05
N GLY A 201 -27.49 -8.14 -10.75
CA GLY A 201 -26.90 -9.22 -11.57
C GLY A 201 -25.44 -9.57 -11.26
N TYR A 202 -24.84 -8.95 -10.24
CA TYR A 202 -23.45 -9.21 -9.86
C TYR A 202 -23.38 -10.12 -8.64
N ASN A 203 -23.02 -11.38 -8.85
CA ASN A 203 -23.01 -12.38 -7.79
C ASN A 203 -21.60 -12.66 -7.23
N TYR A 204 -21.36 -12.19 -6.00
CA TYR A 204 -20.15 -12.47 -5.20
C TYR A 204 -20.41 -13.44 -4.03
N ASN A 205 -21.63 -13.98 -3.92
CA ASN A 205 -22.14 -14.54 -2.68
C ASN A 205 -21.29 -15.69 -2.13
N GLU A 206 -20.83 -16.61 -2.98
CA GLU A 206 -20.10 -17.80 -2.50
C GLU A 206 -18.79 -17.43 -1.78
N ALA A 207 -17.95 -16.57 -2.38
CA ALA A 207 -16.76 -16.07 -1.69
C ALA A 207 -17.11 -15.18 -0.47
N MET A 208 -18.21 -14.43 -0.55
CA MET A 208 -18.67 -13.62 0.58
C MET A 208 -19.22 -14.45 1.73
N ASP A 209 -19.76 -15.66 1.51
CA ASP A 209 -20.15 -16.59 2.58
C ASP A 209 -18.92 -17.00 3.41
N VAL A 210 -17.80 -17.29 2.74
CA VAL A 210 -16.52 -17.62 3.39
C VAL A 210 -15.98 -16.43 4.20
N LEU A 211 -16.01 -15.23 3.62
CA LEU A 211 -15.53 -14.02 4.28
C LEU A 211 -16.42 -13.62 5.45
N GLU A 212 -17.74 -13.66 5.29
CA GLU A 212 -18.71 -13.34 6.35
C GLU A 212 -18.50 -14.27 7.54
N ARG A 213 -18.46 -15.59 7.31
CA ARG A 213 -18.17 -16.56 8.35
C ARG A 213 -16.85 -16.29 9.06
N TYR A 214 -15.81 -15.91 8.31
CA TYR A 214 -14.53 -15.55 8.92
C TYR A 214 -14.69 -14.37 9.89
N VAL A 215 -15.26 -13.25 9.42
CA VAL A 215 -15.33 -12.01 10.22
C VAL A 215 -16.35 -12.06 11.36
N THR A 216 -17.32 -12.99 11.32
CA THR A 216 -18.34 -13.17 12.38
C THR A 216 -18.00 -14.27 13.38
N GLU A 217 -17.42 -15.38 12.95
CA GLU A 217 -17.24 -16.58 13.79
C GLU A 217 -15.77 -16.94 14.08
N LEU A 218 -14.85 -16.68 13.14
CA LEU A 218 -13.51 -17.30 13.14
C LEU A 218 -12.35 -16.31 13.31
N ASN A 219 -12.67 -15.05 13.58
CA ASN A 219 -11.73 -13.93 13.65
C ASN A 219 -11.54 -13.50 15.12
N PRO A 220 -10.57 -14.10 15.84
CA PRO A 220 -10.35 -13.80 17.26
C PRO A 220 -9.89 -12.36 17.50
N GLU A 221 -9.29 -11.73 16.49
CA GLU A 221 -8.68 -10.40 16.58
C GLU A 221 -9.66 -9.26 16.34
N LYS A 222 -10.95 -9.57 16.17
CA LYS A 222 -12.01 -8.59 15.89
C LYS A 222 -11.66 -7.68 14.71
N LEU A 223 -11.03 -8.22 13.67
CA LEU A 223 -10.86 -7.54 12.38
C LEU A 223 -12.19 -6.92 11.93
N GLU A 224 -12.11 -5.65 11.57
CA GLU A 224 -13.23 -4.88 11.04
C GLU A 224 -12.99 -4.50 9.57
N LEU A 225 -13.97 -4.73 8.71
CA LEU A 225 -13.97 -4.30 7.32
C LEU A 225 -14.26 -2.81 7.23
N ILE A 226 -13.35 -2.06 6.58
CA ILE A 226 -13.34 -0.60 6.59
C ILE A 226 -13.27 0.04 5.21
N ILE A 227 -13.02 -0.71 4.14
CA ILE A 227 -12.96 -0.18 2.77
C ILE A 227 -13.43 -1.26 1.80
N ILE A 228 -14.09 -0.86 0.72
CA ILE A 228 -14.37 -1.70 -0.45
C ILE A 228 -13.64 -1.11 -1.65
N GLY A 229 -12.57 -1.75 -2.09
CA GLY A 229 -11.87 -1.38 -3.33
C GLY A 229 -12.41 -2.10 -4.55
N MET A 230 -12.28 -1.49 -5.72
CA MET A 230 -12.76 -2.02 -6.99
C MET A 230 -11.68 -1.86 -8.04
N ASP A 231 -11.33 -2.93 -8.75
CA ASP A 231 -10.39 -2.86 -9.87
C ASP A 231 -11.11 -2.52 -11.19
N ALA A 232 -10.39 -1.88 -12.12
CA ALA A 232 -10.81 -1.72 -13.51
C ALA A 232 -11.36 -3.02 -14.11
N ALA A 233 -12.45 -2.91 -14.88
CA ALA A 233 -13.04 -4.04 -15.57
C ALA A 233 -12.15 -4.48 -16.73
N GLU A 234 -12.01 -5.78 -16.93
CA GLU A 234 -11.42 -6.31 -18.16
C GLU A 234 -12.51 -6.33 -19.27
N PRO A 235 -12.15 -6.09 -20.55
CA PRO A 235 -13.14 -5.78 -21.61
C PRO A 235 -14.15 -6.87 -21.97
N THR A 236 -14.06 -8.08 -21.42
CA THR A 236 -14.73 -9.27 -22.00
C THR A 236 -15.69 -10.03 -21.08
N LEU A 237 -15.83 -9.68 -19.79
CA LEU A 237 -16.76 -10.32 -18.83
C LEU A 237 -17.01 -9.40 -17.61
N PRO A 238 -18.05 -9.63 -16.77
CA PRO A 238 -18.20 -8.99 -15.45
C PRO A 238 -17.04 -9.44 -14.55
N THR A 239 -15.94 -8.71 -14.64
CA THR A 239 -14.62 -9.07 -14.08
C THR A 239 -14.17 -8.11 -13.00
N THR A 240 -14.95 -7.05 -12.75
CA THR A 240 -14.68 -6.08 -11.69
C THR A 240 -14.48 -6.84 -10.40
N ARG A 241 -13.23 -6.84 -9.93
CA ARG A 241 -12.86 -7.48 -8.69
C ARG A 241 -13.12 -6.51 -7.56
N ILE A 242 -13.87 -6.94 -6.57
CA ILE A 242 -14.11 -6.19 -5.34
C ILE A 242 -13.12 -6.66 -4.27
N LYS A 243 -12.71 -5.74 -3.39
CA LYS A 243 -11.72 -5.96 -2.34
C LYS A 243 -12.19 -5.37 -1.02
N PRO A 244 -12.90 -6.12 -0.17
CA PRO A 244 -13.03 -5.71 1.21
C PRO A 244 -11.67 -5.65 1.90
N TYR A 245 -11.34 -4.52 2.51
CA TYR A 245 -10.15 -4.36 3.35
C TYR A 245 -10.56 -4.39 4.81
N GLY A 246 -9.87 -5.20 5.59
CA GLY A 246 -9.96 -5.25 7.04
C GLY A 246 -8.90 -4.39 7.71
N ILE A 247 -9.11 -4.06 8.98
CA ILE A 247 -8.11 -3.47 9.86
C ILE A 247 -7.96 -4.32 11.12
N VAL A 248 -6.71 -4.51 11.55
CA VAL A 248 -6.35 -5.10 12.85
C VAL A 248 -5.46 -4.11 13.58
N ALA A 249 -5.93 -3.65 14.75
CA ALA A 249 -5.33 -2.52 15.44
C ALA A 249 -3.99 -2.83 16.12
N GLU A 250 -3.91 -4.00 16.77
CA GLU A 250 -2.77 -4.34 17.65
C GLU A 250 -2.14 -5.71 17.31
N ALA A 251 -2.96 -6.70 16.97
CA ALA A 251 -2.49 -8.06 16.80
C ALA A 251 -1.69 -8.27 15.51
N ASN A 252 -0.40 -8.55 15.66
CA ASN A 252 0.53 -8.76 14.55
C ASN A 252 1.44 -10.01 14.69
N SER A 253 1.01 -11.02 15.47
CA SER A 253 1.78 -12.25 15.60
C SER A 253 1.73 -13.09 14.31
N TRP A 254 2.56 -14.13 14.24
CA TRP A 254 2.49 -15.08 13.14
C TRP A 254 1.15 -15.84 13.15
N GLU A 255 0.68 -16.28 14.32
CA GLU A 255 -0.61 -16.96 14.43
C GLU A 255 -1.77 -16.06 13.98
N THR A 256 -1.74 -14.76 14.30
CA THR A 256 -2.71 -13.78 13.81
C THR A 256 -2.71 -13.72 12.27
N VAL A 257 -1.56 -13.48 11.63
CA VAL A 257 -1.54 -13.35 10.16
C VAL A 257 -1.87 -14.68 9.46
N LYS A 258 -1.48 -15.81 10.02
CA LYS A 258 -1.83 -17.14 9.51
C LYS A 258 -3.33 -17.39 9.59
N ASN A 259 -3.97 -17.02 10.69
CA ASN A 259 -5.42 -17.10 10.83
C ASN A 259 -6.14 -16.23 9.79
N ILE A 260 -5.74 -14.97 9.63
CA ILE A 260 -6.27 -14.06 8.59
C ILE A 260 -6.04 -14.63 7.20
N TYR A 261 -4.80 -15.03 6.90
CA TYR A 261 -4.40 -15.49 5.58
C TYR A 261 -5.13 -16.77 5.18
N THR A 262 -5.53 -17.61 6.13
CA THR A 262 -6.28 -18.85 5.87
C THR A 262 -7.78 -18.71 6.07
N LEU A 263 -8.28 -17.49 6.35
CA LEU A 263 -9.67 -17.20 6.66
C LEU A 263 -10.19 -18.08 7.81
N GLY A 264 -9.43 -18.17 8.91
CA GLY A 264 -9.76 -19.01 10.05
C GLY A 264 -9.56 -20.51 9.78
N GLY A 265 -8.65 -20.88 8.88
CA GLY A 265 -8.41 -22.26 8.47
C GLY A 265 -9.41 -22.80 7.44
N GLN A 266 -10.34 -21.99 6.96
CA GLN A 266 -11.32 -22.38 5.93
C GLN A 266 -10.65 -22.68 4.58
N VAL A 267 -9.59 -21.94 4.23
CA VAL A 267 -8.93 -22.06 2.94
C VAL A 267 -7.52 -22.61 3.13
N LEU A 268 -7.32 -23.87 2.75
CA LEU A 268 -6.06 -24.62 2.90
C LEU A 268 -5.71 -25.44 1.66
N ASN A 269 -6.11 -24.95 0.48
CA ASN A 269 -5.70 -25.51 -0.81
C ASN A 269 -4.17 -25.40 -1.00
N GLN A 270 -3.63 -26.08 -2.01
CA GLN A 270 -2.18 -26.14 -2.21
C GLN A 270 -1.56 -24.76 -2.44
N GLU A 271 -2.19 -23.92 -3.26
CA GLU A 271 -1.74 -22.54 -3.51
C GLU A 271 -1.66 -21.72 -2.21
N ARG A 272 -2.69 -21.79 -1.35
CA ARG A 272 -2.72 -21.07 -0.07
C ARG A 272 -1.64 -21.55 0.89
N LYS A 273 -1.37 -22.86 0.94
CA LYS A 273 -0.29 -23.44 1.76
C LYS A 273 1.09 -22.97 1.28
N GLN A 274 1.32 -22.98 -0.03
CA GLN A 274 2.57 -22.46 -0.60
C GLN A 274 2.77 -20.97 -0.31
N GLY A 275 1.72 -20.16 -0.48
CA GLY A 275 1.73 -18.75 -0.12
C GLY A 275 2.05 -18.53 1.36
N LEU A 276 1.48 -19.35 2.25
CA LEU A 276 1.73 -19.28 3.69
C LEU A 276 3.18 -19.64 4.04
N ASP A 277 3.75 -20.68 3.42
CA ASP A 277 5.15 -21.06 3.62
C ASP A 277 6.12 -19.93 3.22
N ILE A 278 5.85 -19.29 2.07
CA ILE A 278 6.62 -18.13 1.61
C ILE A 278 6.43 -16.95 2.57
N LEU A 279 5.18 -16.63 2.94
CA LEU A 279 4.89 -15.55 3.87
C LEU A 279 5.61 -15.75 5.21
N ARG A 280 5.66 -16.97 5.76
CA ARG A 280 6.41 -17.24 7.00
C ARG A 280 7.88 -16.87 6.86
N SER A 281 8.47 -17.20 5.72
CA SER A 281 9.91 -16.97 5.49
C SER A 281 10.30 -15.50 5.50
N ILE A 282 9.35 -14.58 5.30
CA ILE A 282 9.57 -13.13 5.26
C ILE A 282 8.80 -12.35 6.33
N TRP A 283 7.95 -13.00 7.13
CA TRP A 283 7.00 -12.33 8.04
C TRP A 283 7.68 -11.38 9.03
N ASP A 284 8.74 -11.84 9.69
CA ASP A 284 9.44 -11.03 10.69
C ASP A 284 10.10 -9.81 10.03
N LEU A 285 10.60 -9.95 8.78
CA LEU A 285 11.14 -8.82 8.00
C LEU A 285 10.05 -7.84 7.58
N MET A 286 8.83 -8.31 7.26
CA MET A 286 7.71 -7.40 6.95
C MET A 286 7.35 -6.51 8.15
N ARG A 287 7.59 -6.99 9.38
CA ARG A 287 7.47 -6.22 10.62
C ARG A 287 8.79 -5.55 11.04
N CYS A 288 9.73 -5.42 10.12
CA CYS A 288 11.04 -4.78 10.34
C CYS A 288 11.91 -5.42 11.43
N HIS A 289 11.73 -6.71 11.72
CA HIS A 289 12.58 -7.44 12.66
C HIS A 289 13.65 -8.23 11.93
N ARG A 290 14.91 -7.83 12.13
CA ARG A 290 16.10 -8.53 11.63
C ARG A 290 16.77 -9.27 12.78
N GLY A 291 16.81 -10.59 12.70
CA GLY A 291 17.46 -11.41 13.72
C GLY A 291 16.90 -12.82 13.79
N GLN A 292 16.99 -13.41 14.98
CA GLN A 292 16.37 -14.70 15.25
C GLN A 292 14.85 -14.60 15.11
N ARG A 293 14.27 -15.67 14.57
CA ARG A 293 12.82 -15.79 14.38
C ARG A 293 12.09 -15.57 15.70
N LEU A 294 11.05 -14.74 15.64
CA LEU A 294 10.18 -14.47 16.78
C LEU A 294 9.25 -15.65 17.05
N ALA A 295 8.83 -15.80 18.30
CA ALA A 295 7.81 -16.79 18.68
C ALA A 295 6.52 -16.55 17.87
N ASP A 296 5.81 -17.64 17.56
CA ASP A 296 4.69 -17.61 16.62
C ASP A 296 3.50 -16.79 17.16
N ASP A 297 3.36 -16.69 18.48
CA ASP A 297 2.35 -15.91 19.21
C ASP A 297 2.83 -14.50 19.64
N TYR A 298 4.07 -14.12 19.32
CA TYR A 298 4.61 -12.84 19.74
C TYR A 298 4.10 -11.66 18.90
N HIS A 299 3.46 -10.71 19.58
CA HIS A 299 3.02 -9.43 19.03
C HIS A 299 4.09 -8.36 19.26
N MET A 300 4.57 -7.73 18.18
CA MET A 300 5.47 -6.59 18.29
C MET A 300 4.73 -5.35 18.76
N PRO A 301 5.31 -4.54 19.68
CA PRO A 301 4.72 -3.29 20.09
C PRO A 301 4.71 -2.28 18.94
N LYS A 302 3.68 -1.44 18.90
CA LYS A 302 3.62 -0.27 18.00
C LYS A 302 4.55 0.83 18.48
N ASN A 303 5.20 1.51 17.55
CA ASN A 303 5.96 2.74 17.79
C ASN A 303 5.05 3.86 18.29
N ASP A 304 3.86 4.03 17.69
CA ASP A 304 2.84 4.96 18.18
C ASP A 304 1.65 4.17 18.75
N SER A 305 1.67 3.94 20.07
CA SER A 305 0.59 3.27 20.79
C SER A 305 -0.73 4.05 20.78
N SER A 306 -0.69 5.36 20.49
CA SER A 306 -1.89 6.18 20.34
C SER A 306 -2.45 6.15 18.91
N SER A 307 -1.71 5.57 17.96
CA SER A 307 -2.16 5.49 16.59
C SER A 307 -3.32 4.52 16.45
N THR A 308 -4.31 5.02 15.75
CA THR A 308 -5.56 4.37 15.42
C THR A 308 -5.49 3.61 14.10
N ARG A 309 -4.39 3.81 13.36
CA ARG A 309 -4.04 3.04 12.17
C ARG A 309 -3.68 1.63 12.57
N GLY A 310 -4.20 0.67 11.81
CA GLY A 310 -3.96 -0.74 12.08
C GLY A 310 -2.52 -1.12 11.83
N VAL A 311 -2.04 -2.10 12.60
CA VAL A 311 -0.77 -2.79 12.30
C VAL A 311 -0.88 -3.65 11.06
N LEU A 312 -2.07 -4.21 10.80
CA LEU A 312 -2.39 -4.99 9.61
C LEU A 312 -3.64 -4.46 8.91
N THR A 313 -3.60 -4.44 7.59
CA THR A 313 -4.72 -4.01 6.73
C THR A 313 -4.99 -5.03 5.62
N PRO A 314 -5.37 -6.28 5.93
CA PRO A 314 -5.54 -7.31 4.91
C PRO A 314 -6.67 -6.96 3.93
N SER A 315 -6.52 -7.37 2.67
CA SER A 315 -7.59 -7.30 1.68
C SER A 315 -8.05 -8.69 1.26
N PHE A 316 -9.35 -8.86 1.12
CA PHE A 316 -10.00 -10.08 0.64
C PHE A 316 -10.48 -9.80 -0.79
N GLU A 317 -9.86 -10.39 -1.81
CA GLU A 317 -10.19 -10.04 -3.19
C GLU A 317 -11.14 -11.09 -3.80
N VAL A 318 -12.25 -10.62 -4.36
CA VAL A 318 -13.33 -11.47 -4.90
C VAL A 318 -13.78 -11.00 -6.28
N LYS A 319 -13.99 -11.95 -7.19
CA LYS A 319 -14.60 -11.71 -8.50
C LYS A 319 -15.99 -12.34 -8.57
N PRO A 320 -16.87 -11.88 -9.49
CA PRO A 320 -18.13 -12.56 -9.73
C PRO A 320 -17.92 -14.05 -10.06
N GLY A 321 -18.69 -14.92 -9.40
CA GLY A 321 -18.61 -16.38 -9.57
C GLY A 321 -17.38 -17.06 -8.96
N GLN A 322 -16.51 -16.33 -8.24
CA GLN A 322 -15.41 -16.93 -7.48
C GLN A 322 -15.92 -17.50 -6.16
N SER A 323 -15.51 -18.74 -5.84
CA SER A 323 -15.95 -19.44 -4.63
C SER A 323 -15.13 -19.10 -3.38
N LEU A 324 -13.85 -18.76 -3.55
CA LEU A 324 -12.92 -18.53 -2.43
C LEU A 324 -12.25 -17.15 -2.57
N PRO A 325 -12.25 -16.30 -1.53
CA PRO A 325 -11.51 -15.04 -1.58
C PRO A 325 -9.99 -15.26 -1.66
N ASP A 326 -9.33 -14.47 -2.49
CA ASP A 326 -7.88 -14.28 -2.40
C ASP A 326 -7.56 -13.41 -1.18
N VAL A 327 -6.41 -13.62 -0.55
CA VAL A 327 -5.99 -12.80 0.60
C VAL A 327 -4.66 -12.14 0.30
N LYS A 328 -4.60 -10.83 0.53
CA LYS A 328 -3.37 -10.05 0.50
C LYS A 328 -3.18 -9.39 1.86
N VAL A 329 -1.98 -9.53 2.41
CA VAL A 329 -1.62 -8.99 3.73
C VAL A 329 -0.89 -7.67 3.55
N TYR A 330 -1.17 -6.70 4.40
CA TYR A 330 -0.49 -5.41 4.44
C TYR A 330 0.00 -5.16 5.86
N VAL A 331 1.22 -4.65 6.00
CA VAL A 331 1.86 -4.34 7.28
C VAL A 331 2.29 -2.87 7.26
N SER A 332 1.92 -2.12 8.29
CA SER A 332 2.30 -0.71 8.49
C SER A 332 3.74 -0.63 9.01
N GLN A 333 4.75 -0.58 8.14
CA GLN A 333 6.16 -0.74 8.54
C GLN A 333 6.67 0.35 9.49
N TRP A 334 6.17 1.58 9.32
CA TRP A 334 6.49 2.73 10.18
C TRP A 334 6.10 2.51 11.66
N GLN A 335 5.19 1.58 11.94
CA GLN A 335 4.81 1.19 13.31
C GLN A 335 5.86 0.32 14.00
N PHE A 336 6.85 -0.20 13.28
CA PHE A 336 7.77 -1.20 13.80
C PHE A 336 9.25 -0.86 13.64
N ALA A 337 9.60 0.01 12.70
CA ALA A 337 10.97 0.44 12.46
C ALA A 337 11.26 1.81 13.09
N LYS A 338 12.52 2.04 13.45
CA LYS A 338 12.96 3.35 13.96
C LYS A 338 13.30 4.33 12.85
N THR A 339 13.61 3.84 11.65
CA THR A 339 14.06 4.64 10.51
C THR A 339 13.60 4.06 9.18
N ASP A 340 13.49 4.89 8.14
CA ASP A 340 13.22 4.41 6.78
C ASP A 340 14.38 3.55 6.23
N ARG A 341 15.62 3.77 6.67
CA ARG A 341 16.77 2.91 6.34
C ARG A 341 16.56 1.50 6.84
N GLU A 342 16.12 1.32 8.09
CA GLU A 342 15.84 0.00 8.66
C GLU A 342 14.74 -0.73 7.88
N ILE A 343 13.67 -0.02 7.51
CA ILE A 343 12.62 -0.54 6.63
C ILE A 343 13.22 -1.00 5.30
N ALA A 344 14.08 -0.17 4.68
CA ALA A 344 14.69 -0.48 3.41
C ALA A 344 15.62 -1.69 3.47
N GLU A 345 16.41 -1.84 4.54
CA GLU A 345 17.27 -3.01 4.76
C GLU A 345 16.44 -4.30 4.90
N CYS A 346 15.31 -4.24 5.61
CA CYS A 346 14.37 -5.36 5.70
C CYS A 346 13.78 -5.72 4.33
N THR A 347 13.35 -4.72 3.56
CA THR A 347 12.82 -4.92 2.20
C THR A 347 13.85 -5.51 1.25
N VAL A 348 15.11 -5.06 1.30
CA VAL A 348 16.22 -5.65 0.55
C VAL A 348 16.43 -7.12 0.92
N GLU A 349 16.35 -7.46 2.21
CA GLU A 349 16.47 -8.87 2.61
C GLU A 349 15.27 -9.72 2.21
N ILE A 350 14.07 -9.16 2.19
CA ILE A 350 12.88 -9.81 1.61
C ILE A 350 13.14 -10.13 0.14
N PHE A 351 13.62 -9.16 -0.65
CA PHE A 351 13.94 -9.38 -2.07
C PHE A 351 14.98 -10.50 -2.24
N LYS A 352 16.03 -10.54 -1.42
CA LYS A 352 17.01 -11.64 -1.45
C LYS A 352 16.38 -12.99 -1.15
N ARG A 353 15.52 -13.10 -0.13
CA ARG A 353 14.82 -14.35 0.22
C ARG A 353 13.85 -14.81 -0.86
N LEU A 354 13.27 -13.88 -1.62
CA LEU A 354 12.41 -14.17 -2.77
C LEU A 354 13.19 -14.42 -4.07
N GLY A 355 14.53 -14.33 -4.05
CA GLY A 355 15.39 -14.52 -5.21
C GLY A 355 15.43 -13.34 -6.18
N TRP A 356 15.00 -12.15 -5.73
CA TRP A 356 14.93 -10.91 -6.52
C TRP A 356 16.19 -10.07 -6.31
N GLN A 357 17.34 -10.64 -6.69
CA GLN A 357 18.65 -10.03 -6.43
C GLN A 357 18.80 -8.65 -7.09
N LYS A 358 18.27 -8.49 -8.31
CA LYS A 358 18.32 -7.21 -9.04
C LYS A 358 17.61 -6.10 -8.26
N GLU A 359 16.41 -6.39 -7.74
CA GLU A 359 15.62 -5.47 -6.93
C GLU A 359 16.35 -5.16 -5.61
N ALA A 360 16.94 -6.17 -4.98
CA ALA A 360 17.74 -6.00 -3.76
C ALA A 360 18.92 -5.04 -3.97
N ASP A 361 19.63 -5.15 -5.10
CA ASP A 361 20.82 -4.34 -5.39
C ASP A 361 20.47 -2.89 -5.76
N SER A 362 19.28 -2.66 -6.32
CA SER A 362 18.88 -1.35 -6.86
C SER A 362 17.92 -0.56 -5.96
N TYR A 363 17.39 -1.17 -4.89
CA TYR A 363 16.35 -0.55 -4.06
C TYR A 363 16.78 0.76 -3.40
N PHE A 364 17.97 0.83 -2.80
CA PHE A 364 18.46 2.07 -2.17
C PHE A 364 18.65 3.20 -3.19
N ASN A 365 19.15 2.88 -4.39
CA ASN A 365 19.29 3.85 -5.46
C ASN A 365 17.91 4.37 -5.93
N LEU A 366 16.90 3.50 -6.00
CA LEU A 366 15.52 3.92 -6.23
C LEU A 366 15.06 4.91 -5.16
N LEU A 367 15.21 4.59 -3.87
CA LEU A 367 14.78 5.47 -2.79
C LEU A 367 15.45 6.85 -2.86
N GLN A 368 16.76 6.87 -3.12
CA GLN A 368 17.52 8.12 -3.24
C GLN A 368 17.02 9.00 -4.40
N LYS A 369 16.69 8.40 -5.55
CA LYS A 369 16.15 9.14 -6.70
C LYS A 369 14.70 9.58 -6.49
N ALA A 370 13.87 8.68 -5.96
CA ALA A 370 12.44 8.89 -5.78
C ALA A 370 12.12 9.87 -4.64
N PHE A 371 12.95 9.91 -3.59
CA PHE A 371 12.75 10.74 -2.41
C PHE A 371 14.03 11.54 -2.08
N PRO A 372 14.43 12.48 -2.95
CA PRO A 372 15.75 13.12 -2.87
C PRO A 372 15.95 13.97 -1.60
N TYR A 373 14.87 14.38 -0.93
CA TYR A 373 14.96 15.16 0.33
C TYR A 373 14.59 14.33 1.57
N ALA A 374 14.37 13.02 1.46
CA ALA A 374 14.08 12.19 2.62
C ALA A 374 15.32 11.98 3.51
N ASP A 375 15.14 12.10 4.82
CA ASP A 375 16.13 11.65 5.79
C ASP A 375 15.86 10.19 6.16
N LEU A 376 16.63 9.27 5.57
CA LEU A 376 16.45 7.84 5.81
C LEU A 376 16.90 7.41 7.20
N ASP A 377 17.68 8.23 7.90
CA ASP A 377 18.23 7.93 9.23
C ASP A 377 17.38 8.54 10.37
N GLY A 378 16.43 9.41 10.04
CA GLY A 378 15.43 9.94 10.95
C GLY A 378 14.25 8.98 11.17
N PRO A 379 13.26 9.38 11.99
CA PRO A 379 12.01 8.63 12.14
C PRO A 379 11.36 8.33 10.77
N PRO A 380 10.68 7.18 10.59
CA PRO A 380 10.11 6.83 9.30
C PRO A 380 9.10 7.90 8.84
N ALA A 381 9.25 8.35 7.61
CA ALA A 381 8.41 9.36 6.97
C ALA A 381 7.94 8.91 5.58
N ILE A 382 8.77 8.16 4.82
CA ILE A 382 8.42 7.76 3.46
C ILE A 382 7.70 6.42 3.38
N HIS A 383 8.09 5.37 4.10
CA HIS A 383 7.45 4.06 3.95
C HIS A 383 6.16 3.96 4.78
N GLU A 384 5.03 3.69 4.12
CA GLU A 384 3.74 3.48 4.80
C GLU A 384 3.46 1.98 4.99
N TYR A 385 3.24 1.25 3.89
CA TYR A 385 2.87 -0.16 3.92
C TYR A 385 3.83 -1.01 3.10
N ILE A 386 4.05 -2.25 3.54
CA ILE A 386 4.46 -3.36 2.68
C ILE A 386 3.34 -4.38 2.60
N SER A 387 3.16 -5.02 1.46
CA SER A 387 2.15 -6.08 1.30
C SER A 387 2.71 -7.33 0.69
N PHE A 388 2.08 -8.46 0.98
CA PHE A 388 2.34 -9.77 0.39
C PHE A 388 1.06 -10.37 -0.19
N ALA A 389 1.16 -10.86 -1.43
CA ALA A 389 0.17 -11.73 -2.06
C ALA A 389 0.87 -12.89 -2.76
N TYR A 390 0.15 -14.00 -2.96
CA TYR A 390 0.63 -15.15 -3.71
C TYR A 390 -0.49 -15.74 -4.55
N ASN A 391 -0.15 -16.19 -5.76
CA ASN A 391 -0.90 -17.16 -6.53
C ASN A 391 0.07 -17.90 -7.46
N ASP A 392 -0.29 -19.10 -7.91
CA ASP A 392 0.58 -19.95 -8.73
C ASP A 392 0.89 -19.31 -10.09
N THR A 393 -0.03 -18.47 -10.58
CA THR A 393 0.10 -17.78 -11.86
C THR A 393 1.21 -16.74 -11.85
N LYS A 394 1.34 -15.94 -10.79
CA LYS A 394 2.28 -14.81 -10.68
C LYS A 394 3.44 -15.04 -9.70
N GLY A 395 3.36 -16.07 -8.88
CA GLY A 395 4.26 -16.28 -7.74
C GLY A 395 4.01 -15.25 -6.63
N PRO A 396 4.96 -15.10 -5.69
CA PRO A 396 4.86 -14.05 -4.68
C PRO A 396 4.92 -12.66 -5.33
N GLY A 397 4.13 -11.75 -4.78
CA GLY A 397 4.12 -10.34 -5.13
C GLY A 397 4.25 -9.48 -3.87
N GLN A 398 5.12 -8.48 -3.94
CA GLN A 398 5.30 -7.47 -2.89
C GLN A 398 4.91 -6.11 -3.44
N SER A 399 4.22 -5.30 -2.64
CA SER A 399 4.08 -3.88 -2.96
C SER A 399 4.52 -3.03 -1.78
N CYS A 400 5.22 -1.93 -2.03
CA CYS A 400 5.54 -0.90 -1.05
C CYS A 400 4.81 0.40 -1.41
N TRP A 401 4.18 1.04 -0.43
CA TRP A 401 3.54 2.34 -0.57
C TRP A 401 4.37 3.40 0.13
N PHE A 402 4.54 4.52 -0.55
CA PHE A 402 5.37 5.61 -0.10
C PHE A 402 4.57 6.90 -0.02
N ASN A 403 4.83 7.64 1.04
CA ASN A 403 4.39 9.01 1.25
C ASN A 403 5.26 9.99 0.47
N LEU A 404 4.76 11.21 0.29
CA LEU A 404 5.46 12.28 -0.42
C LEU A 404 6.37 13.11 0.49
N GLN A 405 6.28 12.97 1.82
CA GLN A 405 7.09 13.77 2.74
C GLN A 405 8.58 13.46 2.62
N SER A 406 9.37 14.53 2.59
CA SER A 406 10.81 14.46 2.42
C SER A 406 11.49 15.26 3.54
N GLY A 407 11.94 14.59 4.60
CA GLY A 407 12.92 15.07 5.59
C GLY A 407 12.62 16.38 6.35
N SER A 408 12.59 16.32 7.68
CA SER A 408 12.40 17.49 8.54
C SER A 408 13.71 18.24 8.81
N GLU A 409 13.92 19.41 8.22
CA GLU A 409 14.78 20.43 8.84
C GLU A 409 13.91 21.38 9.68
N SER A 410 14.11 21.36 10.99
CA SER A 410 13.36 22.15 11.96
C SER A 410 13.52 23.67 11.78
N GLU A 411 14.57 24.12 11.10
CA GLU A 411 14.92 25.54 10.98
C GLU A 411 14.34 26.22 9.73
N VAL A 412 13.73 25.48 8.80
CA VAL A 412 13.13 26.02 7.57
C VAL A 412 11.62 25.74 7.56
N ARG A 413 10.89 26.27 8.55
CA ARG A 413 9.42 26.19 8.62
C ARG A 413 8.76 27.48 8.12
N VAL A 414 8.29 27.49 6.88
CA VAL A 414 7.18 28.31 6.34
C VAL A 414 6.65 27.57 5.08
N LYS A 415 5.42 27.06 4.89
CA LYS A 415 4.11 27.05 5.57
C LYS A 415 3.57 25.60 5.65
N GLY A 416 3.07 25.20 6.84
CA GLY A 416 2.50 23.89 7.18
C GLY A 416 3.37 23.10 8.17
N GLU A 417 2.79 22.53 9.24
CA GLU A 417 3.57 21.78 10.26
C GLU A 417 4.19 20.47 9.73
N LYS A 418 3.62 19.91 8.65
CA LYS A 418 4.03 18.61 8.07
C LYS A 418 4.67 18.71 6.69
N PHE A 419 4.36 19.74 5.91
CA PHE A 419 4.96 19.97 4.59
C PHE A 419 5.70 21.30 4.59
N SER A 420 6.95 21.28 4.17
CA SER A 420 7.78 22.47 3.99
C SER A 420 8.70 22.23 2.80
N ILE A 421 8.96 23.26 2.00
CA ILE A 421 9.86 23.17 0.86
C ILE A 421 11.29 23.41 1.37
N ASN A 422 12.17 22.43 1.27
CA ASN A 422 13.61 22.70 1.40
C ASN A 422 14.13 23.25 0.06
N PRO A 423 14.67 24.48 0.00
CA PRO A 423 15.15 25.07 -1.25
C PRO A 423 16.42 24.42 -1.82
N GLU A 424 17.15 23.61 -1.04
CA GLU A 424 18.44 23.02 -1.42
C GLU A 424 18.34 21.48 -1.51
N PRO A 425 18.63 20.86 -2.67
CA PRO A 425 18.79 19.41 -2.74
C PRO A 425 19.99 18.94 -1.91
N ARG A 426 19.92 17.74 -1.30
CA ARG A 426 20.99 17.17 -0.48
C ARG A 426 22.34 17.26 -1.22
N SER A 427 23.39 17.67 -0.50
CA SER A 427 24.76 17.41 -0.96
C SER A 427 24.91 15.90 -1.20
N ARG A 428 25.39 15.51 -2.39
CA ARG A 428 25.55 14.10 -2.79
C ARG A 428 26.16 13.28 -1.65
N PRO A 429 25.57 12.15 -1.24
CA PRO A 429 26.24 11.23 -0.33
C PRO A 429 27.56 10.74 -0.93
N ILE A 430 28.60 10.71 -0.11
CA ILE A 430 29.83 9.96 -0.40
C ILE A 430 29.40 8.51 -0.62
N ALA A 431 29.79 7.93 -1.76
CA ALA A 431 29.54 6.53 -2.07
C ALA A 431 30.02 5.66 -0.90
N ILE A 432 29.10 4.97 -0.21
CA ILE A 432 29.47 3.88 0.67
C ILE A 432 29.98 2.76 -0.23
N GLY A 433 31.27 2.48 -0.11
CA GLY A 433 32.04 1.69 -1.05
C GLY A 433 31.43 0.32 -1.37
N LEU A 434 30.95 0.17 -2.59
CA LEU A 434 31.15 -1.04 -3.36
C LEU A 434 32.28 -0.72 -4.36
N GLN A 435 33.41 -1.37 -4.15
CA GLN A 435 34.61 -1.22 -4.96
C GLN A 435 34.34 -1.83 -6.33
N GLU A 436 34.06 -1.01 -7.34
CA GLU A 436 34.06 -1.46 -8.74
C GLU A 436 35.51 -1.59 -9.23
N PRO A 437 35.90 -2.69 -9.89
CA PRO A 437 37.19 -2.79 -10.54
C PRO A 437 37.21 -1.90 -11.79
N SER A 438 38.16 -0.95 -11.80
CA SER A 438 38.45 -0.07 -12.91
C SER A 438 38.85 -0.85 -14.16
N VAL A 439 38.22 -0.53 -15.31
CA VAL A 439 38.83 -0.76 -16.62
C VAL A 439 38.63 0.49 -17.48
N THR A 440 39.76 1.07 -17.87
CA THR A 440 39.90 2.23 -18.74
C THR A 440 40.07 1.76 -20.20
N SER A 441 39.32 2.34 -21.15
CA SER A 441 39.84 2.71 -22.49
C SER A 441 38.81 3.40 -23.40
N THR A 442 38.96 4.72 -23.53
CA THR A 442 39.08 5.58 -24.74
C THR A 442 38.35 5.28 -26.08
N ALA A 443 37.45 6.22 -26.45
CA ALA A 443 37.12 6.94 -27.71
C ALA A 443 37.26 6.34 -29.16
N THR A 444 36.10 6.39 -29.88
CA THR A 444 35.66 6.78 -31.28
C THR A 444 36.68 7.20 -32.39
N PRO A 445 36.34 7.41 -33.72
CA PRO A 445 35.08 7.26 -34.49
C PRO A 445 35.12 6.78 -36.00
N GLY A 446 33.96 6.34 -36.54
CA GLY A 446 33.40 6.49 -37.93
C GLY A 446 34.14 5.90 -39.17
N PRO A 447 33.58 5.95 -40.41
CA PRO A 447 32.25 6.42 -40.86
C PRO A 447 31.60 5.66 -42.08
N THR A 448 30.40 6.15 -42.49
CA THR A 448 29.81 6.23 -43.86
C THR A 448 29.30 4.98 -44.62
N ALA A 449 27.99 4.97 -44.96
CA ALA A 449 27.45 5.08 -46.36
C ALA A 449 26.09 4.39 -46.55
N THR A 450 25.05 5.19 -46.85
CA THR A 450 23.89 4.84 -47.70
C THR A 450 24.22 5.34 -49.13
N PRO A 451 23.65 4.81 -50.24
CA PRO A 451 22.34 5.30 -50.69
C PRO A 451 21.45 4.33 -51.50
N SER A 452 20.13 4.59 -51.39
CA SER A 452 19.11 4.69 -52.45
C SER A 452 18.68 3.51 -53.36
N ALA A 453 17.35 3.32 -53.40
CA ALA A 453 16.43 3.54 -54.55
C ALA A 453 15.44 2.36 -54.75
N THR A 454 14.12 2.50 -54.53
CA THR A 454 13.05 3.16 -55.32
C THR A 454 12.17 2.13 -56.09
N THR A 455 10.83 2.31 -55.96
CA THR A 455 9.69 1.90 -56.84
C THR A 455 9.38 0.41 -57.07
N SER A 456 8.14 -0.07 -57.27
CA SER A 456 6.79 0.53 -57.31
C SER A 456 5.72 -0.56 -57.51
N ALA A 457 4.47 -0.19 -57.21
CA ALA A 457 3.20 -0.60 -57.85
C ALA A 457 2.49 -1.92 -57.46
N THR A 458 1.34 -1.70 -56.82
CA THR A 458 0.10 -2.52 -56.77
C THR A 458 -0.55 -2.64 -58.17
N PRO A 459 -1.43 -3.63 -58.39
CA PRO A 459 -2.84 -3.26 -58.59
C PRO A 459 -3.88 -4.20 -57.94
N LEU A 460 -5.10 -3.66 -57.82
CA LEU A 460 -6.32 -4.20 -57.19
C LEU A 460 -6.92 -5.44 -57.88
N GLY A 461 -7.76 -6.18 -57.12
CA GLY A 461 -8.88 -6.95 -57.68
C GLY A 461 -9.56 -7.89 -56.67
N ALA A 462 -10.86 -7.70 -56.44
CA ALA A 462 -11.67 -8.33 -55.39
C ALA A 462 -12.35 -9.67 -55.80
N SER A 463 -12.69 -10.48 -54.79
CA SER A 463 -13.98 -11.19 -54.57
C SER A 463 -13.80 -12.63 -54.02
N ALA A 464 -14.74 -13.00 -53.15
CA ALA A 464 -14.77 -14.15 -52.25
C ALA A 464 -15.08 -15.50 -52.93
N ASP A 465 -14.56 -16.60 -52.37
CA ASP A 465 -15.40 -17.69 -51.86
C ASP A 465 -14.64 -18.74 -51.02
N ARG A 466 -15.40 -19.35 -50.09
CA ARG A 466 -14.96 -20.32 -49.08
C ARG A 466 -14.56 -21.68 -49.68
N ARG A 467 -13.45 -22.25 -49.20
CA ARG A 467 -13.32 -23.69 -48.80
C ARG A 467 -11.96 -23.95 -48.12
N LEU A 468 -12.02 -24.70 -47.02
CA LEU A 468 -10.91 -25.08 -46.12
C LEU A 468 -9.82 -25.88 -46.85
N SER A 469 -8.55 -25.63 -46.53
CA SER A 469 -7.39 -26.35 -47.09
C SER A 469 -6.69 -27.26 -46.07
N ASP A 470 -5.97 -28.24 -46.60
CA ASP A 470 -5.34 -29.41 -45.95
C ASP A 470 -4.26 -29.15 -44.87
N GLY A 471 -4.14 -27.92 -44.36
CA GLY A 471 -3.20 -27.54 -43.29
C GLY A 471 -3.57 -28.05 -41.89
N ALA A 472 -4.79 -28.55 -41.68
CA ALA A 472 -5.27 -28.98 -40.36
C ALA A 472 -4.79 -30.38 -39.93
N LYS A 473 -4.28 -31.22 -40.85
CA LYS A 473 -3.83 -32.59 -40.55
C LYS A 473 -2.34 -32.68 -40.18
N ALA A 474 -1.51 -31.70 -40.55
CA ALA A 474 -0.08 -31.68 -40.21
C ALA A 474 0.22 -31.11 -38.80
N GLY A 475 -0.72 -30.39 -38.18
CA GLY A 475 -0.52 -29.71 -36.90
C GLY A 475 -0.73 -30.56 -35.63
N ILE A 476 -1.22 -31.81 -35.76
CA ILE A 476 -1.50 -32.70 -34.63
C ILE A 476 -0.31 -33.66 -34.35
N GLY A 477 0.45 -34.05 -35.38
CA GLY A 477 1.61 -34.94 -35.21
C GLY A 477 2.79 -34.28 -34.50
N ILE A 478 3.03 -32.99 -34.72
CA ILE A 478 4.18 -32.26 -34.15
C ILE A 478 3.98 -31.96 -32.65
N ARG A 479 2.73 -31.80 -32.19
CA ARG A 479 2.43 -31.52 -30.77
C ARG A 479 2.57 -32.74 -29.86
N ALA A 480 2.28 -33.94 -30.36
CA ALA A 480 2.44 -35.17 -29.60
C ALA A 480 3.93 -35.53 -29.37
N ALA A 481 4.78 -35.29 -30.37
CA ALA A 481 6.22 -35.57 -30.28
C ALA A 481 6.95 -34.62 -29.31
N LEU A 482 6.59 -33.33 -29.29
CA LEU A 482 7.15 -32.37 -28.34
C LEU A 482 6.68 -32.61 -26.89
N GLY A 483 5.44 -33.06 -26.70
CA GLY A 483 4.93 -33.45 -25.39
C GLY A 483 5.64 -34.65 -24.77
N ALA A 484 6.00 -35.65 -25.58
CA ALA A 484 6.72 -36.84 -25.12
C ALA A 484 8.18 -36.54 -24.70
N LEU A 485 8.86 -35.63 -25.41
CA LEU A 485 10.23 -35.21 -25.06
C LEU A 485 10.26 -34.38 -23.77
N LEU A 486 9.25 -33.55 -23.51
CA LEU A 486 9.13 -32.79 -22.26
C LEU A 486 8.89 -33.70 -21.05
N LEU A 487 8.09 -34.76 -21.21
CA LEU A 487 7.85 -35.75 -20.14
C LEU A 487 9.10 -36.57 -19.80
N LEU A 488 9.90 -36.97 -20.80
CA LEU A 488 11.17 -37.67 -20.57
C LEU A 488 12.23 -36.78 -19.89
N GLY A 489 12.26 -35.49 -20.22
CA GLY A 489 13.09 -34.49 -19.53
C GLY A 489 12.70 -34.32 -18.06
N LEU A 490 11.39 -34.30 -17.76
CA LEU A 490 10.87 -34.17 -16.40
C LEU A 490 11.19 -35.39 -15.53
N VAL A 491 11.07 -36.60 -16.08
CA VAL A 491 11.40 -37.85 -15.37
C VAL A 491 12.91 -37.94 -15.08
N SER A 492 13.76 -37.49 -16.01
CA SER A 492 15.22 -37.45 -15.81
C SER A 492 15.62 -36.43 -14.75
N PHE A 493 14.99 -35.25 -14.74
CA PHE A 493 15.25 -34.20 -13.75
C PHE A 493 14.85 -34.62 -12.32
N LEU A 494 13.71 -35.29 -12.17
CA LEU A 494 13.26 -35.81 -10.87
C LEU A 494 14.15 -36.98 -10.38
N GLY A 495 14.62 -37.85 -11.28
CA GLY A 495 15.55 -38.94 -10.95
C GLY A 495 16.91 -38.46 -10.41
N PHE A 496 17.41 -37.32 -10.88
CA PHE A 496 18.64 -36.72 -10.38
C PHE A 496 18.47 -36.05 -9.00
N ARG A 497 17.29 -35.51 -8.70
CA ARG A 497 17.06 -34.78 -7.43
C ARG A 497 16.92 -35.71 -6.22
N PHE A 498 16.43 -36.94 -6.41
CA PHE A 498 16.30 -37.93 -5.33
C PHE A 498 17.59 -38.70 -5.01
N ARG A 499 18.67 -38.53 -5.78
CA ARG A 499 19.99 -39.12 -5.48
C ARG A 499 20.92 -38.23 -4.67
N GLY A 500 20.60 -36.94 -4.49
CA GLY A 500 21.45 -35.96 -3.78
C GLY A 500 21.23 -35.86 -2.26
N ALA A 501 20.21 -36.52 -1.70
CA ALA A 501 19.82 -36.38 -0.29
C ALA A 501 20.21 -37.60 0.56
N ARG A 502 21.48 -38.00 0.53
CA ARG A 502 22.11 -38.86 1.55
C ARG A 502 23.57 -38.47 1.69
N THR A 503 24.06 -38.44 2.93
CA THR A 503 25.37 -37.95 3.43
C THR A 503 25.35 -36.43 3.73
N LYS A 504 25.70 -35.90 4.90
CA LYS A 504 26.49 -36.36 6.04
C LYS A 504 25.95 -35.81 7.38
N SER A 505 25.96 -36.68 8.39
CA SER A 505 26.00 -36.34 9.82
C SER A 505 27.45 -36.05 10.23
N GLY A 506 27.68 -35.13 11.15
CA GLY A 506 29.01 -34.82 11.69
C GLY A 506 28.97 -33.80 12.82
N SER A 507 29.08 -34.31 14.05
CA SER A 507 29.23 -33.61 15.32
C SER A 507 30.47 -32.72 15.41
N HIS A 508 30.42 -31.62 16.15
CA HIS A 508 31.54 -31.18 17.00
C HIS A 508 31.06 -30.33 18.19
N GLN A 509 31.52 -30.73 19.38
CA GLN A 509 31.35 -30.07 20.67
C GLN A 509 32.44 -29.01 20.94
N ASN A 510 32.15 -28.16 21.93
CA ASN A 510 33.05 -27.42 22.84
C ASN A 510 33.74 -26.13 22.33
N MET A 511 33.39 -24.98 22.92
CA MET A 511 34.11 -24.41 24.08
C MET A 511 33.54 -23.02 24.43
N VAL A 512 33.26 -22.82 25.72
CA VAL A 512 32.99 -21.54 26.39
C VAL A 512 34.32 -20.87 26.74
N PRO A 513 34.37 -19.53 26.80
CA PRO A 513 35.02 -18.92 27.96
C PRO A 513 34.16 -17.85 28.64
N VAL A 514 34.16 -17.98 29.97
CA VAL A 514 33.69 -17.07 31.00
C VAL A 514 34.66 -15.90 31.12
N LEU A 515 34.16 -14.67 31.21
CA LEU A 515 34.87 -13.55 31.84
C LEU A 515 33.87 -12.74 32.69
N GLY A 516 34.25 -12.54 33.96
CA GLY A 516 33.40 -12.03 35.05
C GLY A 516 33.28 -10.50 35.15
N PRO A 517 32.66 -10.00 36.24
CA PRO A 517 32.07 -8.66 36.32
C PRO A 517 32.96 -7.63 37.04
N ILE A 518 32.83 -6.35 36.69
CA ILE A 518 33.37 -5.20 37.45
C ILE A 518 32.30 -4.09 37.37
N LYS A 519 31.46 -3.97 38.41
CA LYS A 519 31.54 -3.02 39.53
C LYS A 519 31.19 -1.56 39.19
N THR A 520 30.05 -1.18 39.75
CA THR A 520 29.53 0.15 40.08
C THR A 520 30.53 0.98 40.87
N ASP A 521 30.53 2.30 40.66
CA ASP A 521 30.53 3.29 41.76
C ASP A 521 30.12 4.69 41.23
N SER A 522 29.24 5.34 41.98
CA SER A 522 29.05 6.80 42.08
C SER A 522 29.28 7.14 43.56
N PRO A 523 29.76 8.34 43.94
CA PRO A 523 28.79 9.40 44.25
C PRO A 523 29.26 10.89 44.18
N SER A 524 28.24 11.77 44.11
CA SER A 524 28.00 13.03 44.85
C SER A 524 28.76 14.35 44.58
N GLN A 525 27.90 15.39 44.34
CA GLN A 525 27.91 16.79 44.86
C GLN A 525 29.00 17.74 44.35
N SER A 526 28.82 19.06 44.18
CA SER A 526 27.72 20.01 44.06
C SER A 526 28.42 21.38 43.91
N GLU A 527 28.05 22.27 42.98
CA GLU A 527 28.20 23.72 43.19
C GLU A 527 27.46 24.53 42.11
N THR A 528 26.78 25.56 42.59
CA THR A 528 25.91 26.53 41.92
C THR A 528 26.67 27.73 41.38
N CYS A 529 26.38 28.24 40.17
CA CYS A 529 25.92 29.63 39.93
C CYS A 529 25.69 29.99 38.43
N SER A 530 24.69 30.86 38.21
CA SER A 530 24.57 31.89 37.15
C SER A 530 24.00 31.55 35.77
N TYR A 531 22.71 31.92 35.63
CA TYR A 531 22.00 32.44 34.45
C TYR A 531 22.81 32.79 33.18
N MET A 532 22.48 32.11 32.08
CA MET A 532 22.08 32.73 30.81
C MET A 532 21.06 31.79 30.13
N ALA A 533 19.88 32.32 29.82
CA ALA A 533 18.77 31.56 29.26
C ALA A 533 19.11 31.01 27.86
N SER A 534 19.38 29.71 27.79
CA SER A 534 19.31 28.96 26.54
C SER A 534 17.85 28.77 26.17
N LYS A 535 17.47 29.10 24.93
CA LYS A 535 16.15 28.79 24.36
C LYS A 535 15.89 27.28 24.50
N GLU A 536 15.10 26.90 25.50
CA GLU A 536 14.59 25.55 25.65
C GLU A 536 13.72 25.21 24.45
N THR A 537 14.10 24.15 23.74
CA THR A 537 13.26 23.52 22.73
C THR A 537 12.16 22.77 23.44
N ILE A 538 11.00 23.40 23.57
CA ILE A 538 9.81 22.82 24.19
C ILE A 538 9.33 21.64 23.34
N SER A 539 9.26 20.45 23.94
CA SER A 539 8.75 19.25 23.25
C SER A 539 7.25 19.36 22.97
N ILE A 540 6.79 18.70 21.90
CA ILE A 540 5.41 18.69 21.37
C ILE A 540 4.33 18.46 22.44
N ARG A 541 4.64 17.78 23.56
CA ARG A 541 3.69 17.56 24.66
C ARG A 541 3.15 18.85 25.28
N GLN A 542 3.95 19.92 25.35
CA GLN A 542 3.54 21.16 26.03
C GLN A 542 2.85 22.17 25.10
N ARG A 543 2.94 22.01 23.77
CA ARG A 543 2.22 22.89 22.81
C ARG A 543 0.76 22.50 22.62
N ALA A 544 0.40 21.25 22.87
CA ALA A 544 -0.98 20.75 22.76
C ALA A 544 -1.92 21.32 23.84
N GLU A 545 -1.39 21.90 24.91
CA GLU A 545 -2.19 22.58 25.95
C GLU A 545 -2.50 24.04 25.62
N VAL A 546 -1.80 24.65 24.65
CA VAL A 546 -1.93 26.09 24.34
C VAL A 546 -3.06 26.38 23.35
N PHE A 547 -3.45 25.39 22.54
CA PHE A 547 -4.66 25.42 21.75
C PHE A 547 -5.59 24.37 22.31
N ASP A 548 -6.77 24.77 22.78
CA ASP A 548 -7.82 23.97 23.44
C ASP A 548 -8.44 22.88 22.52
N VAL A 549 -7.60 22.11 21.83
CA VAL A 549 -7.91 21.02 20.90
C VAL A 549 -7.32 19.71 21.42
N GLY A 550 -7.53 19.42 22.70
CA GLY A 550 -7.04 18.24 23.42
C GLY A 550 -7.47 16.87 22.87
N VAL A 551 -8.00 16.79 21.65
CA VAL A 551 -8.27 15.53 20.97
C VAL A 551 -7.67 15.58 19.57
N ARG A 552 -6.71 14.70 19.29
CA ARG A 552 -6.23 14.53 17.92
C ARG A 552 -7.41 14.06 17.06
N PRO A 553 -7.69 14.67 15.88
CA PRO A 553 -8.80 14.29 15.01
C PRO A 553 -8.90 12.79 14.67
N ASP A 554 -7.75 12.14 14.48
CA ASP A 554 -7.62 10.69 14.26
C ASP A 554 -8.07 9.89 15.49
N LEU A 555 -7.74 10.36 16.69
CA LEU A 555 -8.13 9.73 17.95
C LEU A 555 -9.61 9.97 18.26
N TYR A 556 -10.15 11.17 18.00
CA TYR A 556 -11.57 11.46 18.17
C TYR A 556 -12.43 10.58 17.27
N LEU A 557 -12.12 10.58 15.97
CA LEU A 557 -12.85 9.78 15.00
C LEU A 557 -12.72 8.29 15.36
N TYR A 558 -11.54 7.82 15.74
CA TYR A 558 -11.36 6.44 16.16
C TYR A 558 -12.07 6.06 17.47
N GLN A 559 -12.12 6.95 18.46
CA GLN A 559 -12.91 6.71 19.68
C GLN A 559 -14.39 6.57 19.33
N GLN A 560 -14.91 7.40 18.41
CA GLN A 560 -16.25 7.21 17.85
C GLN A 560 -16.37 5.93 17.00
N TRP A 561 -15.28 5.48 16.35
CA TRP A 561 -15.27 4.26 15.54
C TRP A 561 -15.22 2.97 16.38
N GLN A 562 -14.53 2.95 17.52
CA GLN A 562 -14.35 1.77 18.36
C GLN A 562 -15.37 1.62 19.48
N ALA A 563 -16.06 2.69 19.88
CA ALA A 563 -17.06 2.60 20.93
C ALA A 563 -18.15 1.59 20.50
N PRO A 564 -18.34 0.46 21.22
CA PRO A 564 -19.66 -0.14 21.26
C PRO A 564 -20.57 0.97 21.78
N LEU A 565 -21.69 1.22 21.11
CA LEU A 565 -22.73 2.08 21.66
C LEU A 565 -23.26 1.39 22.93
N VAL A 566 -22.59 1.63 24.05
CA VAL A 566 -23.08 1.32 25.39
C VAL A 566 -24.38 2.12 25.51
N PRO A 567 -25.53 1.48 25.75
CA PRO A 567 -26.75 2.20 26.08
C PRO A 567 -26.42 3.12 27.26
N GLU A 568 -26.80 4.39 27.16
CA GLU A 568 -26.53 5.45 28.15
C GLU A 568 -26.23 4.91 29.55
N LEU A 569 -24.96 4.98 29.96
CA LEU A 569 -24.57 4.80 31.35
C LEU A 569 -25.41 5.80 32.16
N GLN A 570 -26.37 5.28 32.94
CA GLN A 570 -27.10 6.08 33.91
C GLN A 570 -26.08 6.82 34.78
N LYS A 571 -26.02 8.14 34.63
CA LYS A 571 -25.16 9.03 35.40
C LYS A 571 -25.77 9.32 36.77
N GLU A 572 -26.19 8.29 37.50
CA GLU A 572 -26.50 8.43 38.91
C GLU A 572 -25.53 7.57 39.73
N PRO A 573 -24.71 8.18 40.61
CA PRO A 573 -23.87 7.43 41.51
C PRO A 573 -24.76 6.70 42.54
N ASP A 574 -24.61 5.38 42.64
CA ASP A 574 -25.09 4.63 43.80
C ASP A 574 -24.22 5.02 45.00
N VAL A 575 -24.75 5.92 45.82
CA VAL A 575 -24.06 6.51 46.99
C VAL A 575 -23.86 5.47 48.10
N GLU A 576 -24.50 4.30 48.06
CA GLU A 576 -24.39 3.30 49.13
C GLU A 576 -23.28 2.26 48.91
N THR A 577 -22.84 1.98 47.67
CA THR A 577 -22.01 0.78 47.43
C THR A 577 -20.57 1.04 46.96
N HIS A 578 -20.19 2.28 46.61
CA HIS A 578 -18.82 2.66 46.20
C HIS A 578 -18.15 1.69 45.20
N LYS A 579 -18.92 1.14 44.25
CA LYS A 579 -18.40 0.28 43.18
C LYS A 579 -19.01 0.68 41.85
N TYR A 580 -18.15 0.91 40.85
CA TYR A 580 -18.59 1.04 39.45
C TYR A 580 -18.93 -0.37 38.92
N ARG A 581 -20.16 -0.58 38.45
CA ARG A 581 -20.50 -1.73 37.60
C ARG A 581 -20.04 -1.42 36.17
N VAL A 582 -19.31 -2.37 35.58
CA VAL A 582 -18.98 -2.40 34.14
C VAL A 582 -20.21 -2.81 33.35
#